data_AF-A0A0K1Q0N7-F1
#
_entry.id   AF-A0A0K1Q0N7-F1
#
_cell.length_a   1.000
_cell.length_b   1.000
_cell.length_c   1.000
_cell.angle_alpha   90.00
_cell.angle_beta   90.00
_cell.angle_gamma   90.00
#
_symmetry.space_group_name_H-M   'P 1'
#
loop_
_entity.id
_entity.type
_entity.pdbx_description
1 polymer ?
#
loop_
_entity_poly.entity_id
_entity_poly.type
_entity_poly.pdbx_seq_one_letter_code
_entity_poly.pdbx_strand_id
1 'polypeptide(L)'
;MSVVSLARGGLAWGLGVAAFVGVVSGCSKPQRHYTTTVEVGEVQHYGQAAKGGSITDLELKFVDCPGDARKYVRADKGFGQCNPNIKEGEHLEAEVVAKYNSESNSYRSELVRLGGCPMRFDPTDEANYEIVQTCTDLEASGVVVGVRCDRSRSKELVAKCPWFRR
;
A
#
# COMPACT_ATOMS: atom_id res chain seq x y z
N MET A 1 20.25 57.03 52.35
CA MET A 1 19.21 58.07 52.50
C MET A 1 17.87 57.46 52.14
N SER A 2 16.91 57.58 53.07
CA SER A 2 15.43 57.49 52.97
C SER A 2 14.83 56.50 51.95
N VAL A 3 14.28 55.34 52.38
CA VAL A 3 12.91 55.13 52.92
C VAL A 3 11.82 55.73 52.05
N VAL A 4 10.97 54.90 51.43
CA VAL A 4 9.48 54.93 51.56
C VAL A 4 8.92 53.56 51.20
N SER A 5 8.10 53.04 52.12
CA SER A 5 7.18 51.90 52.00
C SER A 5 5.77 52.46 51.81
N LEU A 6 4.96 51.88 50.92
CA LEU A 6 3.48 51.93 50.87
C LEU A 6 3.04 50.82 49.87
N ALA A 7 2.58 49.65 50.31
CA ALA A 7 1.25 49.33 50.85
C ALA A 7 0.13 49.17 49.80
N ARG A 8 -0.33 47.90 49.68
CA ARG A 8 -1.71 47.39 49.60
C ARG A 8 -2.67 47.77 48.46
N GLY A 9 -3.38 46.73 48.01
CA GLY A 9 -4.69 46.77 47.32
C GLY A 9 -4.53 46.48 45.84
N GLY A 10 -5.10 45.43 45.23
CA GLY A 10 -6.45 44.91 45.36
C GLY A 10 -7.13 45.01 43.99
N LEU A 11 -7.97 44.02 43.65
CA LEU A 11 -8.88 43.96 42.49
C LEU A 11 -8.33 43.49 41.12
N ALA A 12 -8.42 42.17 40.95
CA ALA A 12 -8.98 41.47 39.80
C ALA A 12 -9.57 42.31 38.65
N TRP A 13 -8.94 42.27 37.47
CA TRP A 13 -9.62 42.35 36.18
C TRP A 13 -9.04 41.26 35.27
N GLY A 14 -9.91 40.32 34.90
CA GLY A 14 -9.58 39.20 34.04
C GLY A 14 -9.33 39.65 32.61
N LEU A 15 -8.27 39.12 32.01
CA LEU A 15 -8.11 38.99 30.57
C LEU A 15 -7.46 37.61 30.35
N GLY A 16 -8.29 36.58 30.48
CA GLY A 16 -7.93 35.23 30.06
C GLY A 16 -7.75 35.24 28.55
N VAL A 17 -6.49 35.32 28.11
CA VAL A 17 -6.11 35.02 26.73
C VAL A 17 -6.32 33.52 26.55
N ALA A 18 -7.52 33.15 26.12
CA ALA A 18 -7.80 31.80 25.62
C ALA A 18 -6.98 31.60 24.35
N ALA A 19 -5.77 31.06 24.51
CA ALA A 19 -4.96 30.54 23.42
C ALA A 19 -5.75 29.40 22.77
N PHE A 20 -6.48 29.74 21.70
CA PHE A 20 -7.08 28.77 20.80
C PHE A 20 -5.93 28.08 20.07
N VAL A 21 -5.35 27.06 20.71
CA VAL A 21 -4.44 26.11 20.07
C VAL A 21 -5.29 25.33 19.07
N GLY A 22 -5.45 25.90 17.88
CA GLY A 22 -5.96 25.21 16.72
C GLY A 22 -5.00 24.07 16.42
N VAL A 23 -5.28 22.90 16.99
CA VAL A 23 -4.69 21.64 16.54
C VAL A 23 -5.23 21.46 15.12
N VAL A 24 -4.49 22.00 14.16
CA VAL A 24 -4.61 21.60 12.76
C VAL A 24 -4.16 20.16 12.74
N SER A 25 -5.08 19.24 13.04
CA SER A 25 -4.91 17.83 12.75
C SER A 25 -4.77 17.77 11.24
N GLY A 26 -3.52 17.85 10.76
CA GLY A 26 -3.20 17.61 9.38
C GLY A 26 -3.81 16.27 9.03
N CYS A 27 -4.83 16.28 8.19
CA CYS A 27 -5.37 15.07 7.56
C CYS A 27 -4.29 14.50 6.62
N SER A 28 -3.18 14.01 7.19
CA SER A 28 -2.25 13.17 6.46
C SER A 28 -3.03 11.92 6.10
N LYS A 29 -3.24 11.69 4.80
CA LYS A 29 -3.91 10.48 4.33
C LYS A 29 -3.15 9.27 4.92
N PRO A 30 -3.82 8.36 5.64
CA PRO A 30 -3.14 7.39 6.47
C PRO A 30 -2.36 6.40 5.62
N GLN A 31 -1.07 6.24 5.90
CA GLN A 31 -0.30 5.09 5.45
C GLN A 31 -0.82 3.85 6.19
N ARG A 32 -1.09 2.77 5.47
CA ARG A 32 -1.65 1.54 6.05
C ARG A 32 -0.69 0.39 5.84
N HIS A 33 -0.38 -0.30 6.93
CA HIS A 33 0.37 -1.55 6.93
C HIS A 33 -0.63 -2.66 7.19
N TYR A 34 -0.64 -3.68 6.33
CA TYR A 34 -1.50 -4.84 6.51
C TYR A 34 -0.85 -6.08 5.90
N THR A 35 -1.24 -7.23 6.43
CA THR A 35 -0.85 -8.53 5.92
C THR A 35 -1.99 -9.09 5.07
N THR A 36 -1.64 -9.77 3.98
CA THR A 36 -2.59 -10.36 3.05
C THR A 36 -1.99 -11.63 2.45
N THR A 37 -2.80 -12.49 1.85
CA THR A 37 -2.32 -13.64 1.10
C THR A 37 -2.29 -13.33 -0.40
N VAL A 38 -1.21 -13.75 -1.05
CA VAL A 38 -1.06 -13.71 -2.52
C VAL A 38 -0.80 -15.10 -3.05
N GLU A 39 -1.30 -15.37 -4.26
CA GLU A 39 -0.93 -16.51 -5.09
C GLU A 39 0.15 -16.06 -6.07
N VAL A 40 1.22 -16.82 -6.18
CA VAL A 40 2.27 -16.61 -7.19
C VAL A 40 1.75 -17.08 -8.54
N GLY A 41 1.58 -16.18 -9.49
CA GLY A 41 1.09 -16.46 -10.84
C GLY A 41 2.17 -16.99 -11.77
N GLU A 42 3.13 -16.13 -12.11
CA GLU A 42 4.23 -16.41 -13.05
C GLU A 42 5.56 -16.11 -12.34
N VAL A 43 6.57 -16.96 -12.56
CA VAL A 43 7.92 -16.78 -11.99
C VAL A 43 8.97 -16.82 -13.09
N GLN A 44 9.76 -15.76 -13.22
CA GLN A 44 10.89 -15.73 -14.16
C GLN A 44 12.19 -15.35 -13.44
N HIS A 45 13.21 -16.20 -13.58
CA HIS A 45 14.52 -15.95 -12.97
C HIS A 45 15.53 -15.46 -14.00
N TYR A 46 16.25 -14.39 -13.65
CA TYR A 46 17.26 -13.75 -14.48
C TYR A 46 18.63 -13.75 -13.80
N GLY A 47 19.66 -14.01 -14.61
CA GLY A 47 21.06 -13.91 -14.19
C GLY A 47 21.39 -14.84 -13.03
N GLN A 48 21.77 -16.09 -13.32
CA GLN A 48 22.39 -16.94 -12.30
C GLN A 48 23.75 -16.36 -11.92
N ALA A 49 23.83 -15.69 -10.77
CA ALA A 49 25.12 -15.28 -10.25
C ALA A 49 25.86 -16.51 -9.71
N ALA A 50 27.17 -16.58 -9.96
CA ALA A 50 28.08 -17.57 -9.38
C ALA A 50 28.10 -17.60 -7.82
N LYS A 51 27.41 -16.65 -7.16
CA LYS A 51 27.23 -16.53 -5.71
C LYS A 51 25.76 -16.69 -5.26
N GLY A 52 24.93 -17.37 -6.07
CA GLY A 52 23.68 -17.97 -5.60
C GLY A 52 22.48 -17.03 -5.43
N GLY A 53 22.36 -15.97 -6.23
CA GLY A 53 21.16 -15.13 -6.26
C GLY A 53 20.75 -14.76 -7.68
N SER A 54 19.46 -14.93 -7.99
CA SER A 54 18.81 -14.50 -9.24
C SER A 54 17.94 -13.27 -8.99
N ILE A 55 17.86 -12.39 -9.98
CA ILE A 55 16.76 -11.43 -10.05
C ILE A 55 15.51 -12.24 -10.42
N THR A 56 14.39 -11.99 -9.75
CA THR A 56 13.18 -12.80 -9.96
C THR A 56 12.00 -11.90 -10.25
N ASP A 57 11.42 -12.03 -11.43
CA ASP A 57 10.14 -11.39 -11.77
C ASP A 57 9.01 -12.30 -11.31
N LEU A 58 8.01 -11.71 -10.65
CA LEU A 58 6.86 -12.40 -10.10
C LEU A 58 5.58 -11.69 -10.54
N GLU A 59 4.64 -12.45 -11.09
CA GLU A 59 3.22 -12.06 -11.07
C GLU A 59 2.61 -12.51 -9.74
N LEU A 60 1.99 -11.60 -9.01
CA LEU A 60 1.31 -11.87 -7.74
C LEU A 60 -0.17 -11.54 -7.88
N LYS A 61 -1.03 -12.50 -7.54
CA LYS A 61 -2.49 -12.33 -7.51
C LYS A 61 -2.92 -12.23 -6.04
N PHE A 62 -3.63 -11.18 -5.65
CA PHE A 62 -4.09 -11.08 -4.27
C PHE A 62 -5.27 -12.03 -4.03
N VAL A 63 -5.20 -12.84 -2.98
CA VAL A 63 -6.31 -13.74 -2.61
C VAL A 63 -7.31 -13.02 -1.69
N ASP A 64 -6.80 -12.16 -0.81
CA ASP A 64 -7.60 -11.42 0.16
C ASP A 64 -7.81 -9.95 -0.23
N CYS A 65 -7.02 -9.04 0.35
CA CYS A 65 -7.06 -7.61 0.04
C CYS A 65 -5.80 -7.24 -0.76
N PRO A 66 -5.88 -6.49 -1.87
CA PRO A 66 -7.07 -5.99 -2.58
C PRO A 66 -7.69 -6.98 -3.59
N GLY A 67 -7.52 -8.30 -3.43
CA GLY A 67 -8.17 -9.35 -4.22
C GLY A 67 -7.94 -9.27 -5.74
N ASP A 68 -8.84 -8.62 -6.48
CA ASP A 68 -8.81 -8.55 -7.95
C ASP A 68 -7.60 -7.81 -8.56
N ALA A 69 -6.72 -7.26 -7.71
CA ALA A 69 -5.46 -6.73 -8.17
C ALA A 69 -4.46 -7.85 -8.52
N ARG A 70 -3.77 -7.63 -9.63
CA ARG A 70 -2.55 -8.36 -9.98
C ARG A 70 -1.38 -7.41 -9.92
N LYS A 71 -0.25 -7.92 -9.47
CA LYS A 71 0.94 -7.11 -9.28
C LYS A 71 2.14 -7.82 -9.87
N TYR A 72 2.81 -7.12 -10.77
CA TYR A 72 4.07 -7.56 -11.34
C TYR A 72 5.19 -6.89 -10.54
N VAL A 73 6.11 -7.70 -10.04
CA VAL A 73 7.24 -7.22 -9.25
C VAL A 73 8.54 -7.85 -9.72
N ARG A 74 9.59 -7.04 -9.80
CA ARG A 74 10.96 -7.49 -9.97
C ARG A 74 11.64 -7.50 -8.61
N ALA A 75 11.84 -8.70 -8.09
CA ALA A 75 12.53 -8.93 -6.84
C ALA A 75 14.05 -8.94 -7.06
N ASP A 76 14.78 -8.30 -6.15
CA ASP A 76 16.23 -8.23 -6.22
C ASP A 76 16.90 -9.60 -5.93
N LYS A 77 18.23 -9.64 -6.07
CA LYS A 77 19.02 -10.85 -5.79
C LYS A 77 18.93 -11.29 -4.33
N GLY A 78 18.65 -10.38 -3.40
CA GLY A 78 18.49 -10.68 -1.98
C GLY A 78 17.22 -11.49 -1.72
N PHE A 79 16.14 -11.15 -2.41
CA PHE A 79 14.93 -11.98 -2.41
C PHE A 79 15.19 -13.35 -3.02
N GLY A 80 15.83 -13.44 -4.19
CA GLY A 80 16.14 -14.71 -4.84
C GLY A 80 17.03 -15.63 -4.00
N GLN A 81 17.87 -15.08 -3.12
CA GLN A 81 18.65 -15.85 -2.13
C GLN A 81 17.79 -16.34 -0.95
N CYS A 82 16.83 -15.52 -0.52
CA CYS A 82 15.96 -15.83 0.61
C CYS A 82 14.89 -16.86 0.25
N ASN A 83 14.34 -16.78 -0.97
CA ASN A 83 13.37 -17.73 -1.48
C ASN A 83 13.78 -18.26 -2.87
N PRO A 84 14.79 -19.15 -2.92
CA PRO A 84 15.32 -19.67 -4.19
C PRO A 84 14.39 -20.67 -4.87
N ASN A 85 13.36 -21.16 -4.18
CA ASN A 85 12.48 -22.23 -4.64
C ASN A 85 11.01 -21.78 -4.78
N ILE A 86 10.77 -20.47 -4.89
CA ILE A 86 9.43 -19.93 -5.12
C ILE A 86 8.87 -20.51 -6.43
N LYS A 87 7.59 -20.90 -6.42
CA LYS A 87 6.93 -21.54 -7.57
C LYS A 87 5.59 -20.90 -7.87
N GLU A 88 5.18 -21.03 -9.13
CA GLU A 88 3.83 -20.74 -9.57
C GLU A 88 2.80 -21.58 -8.79
N GLY A 89 1.65 -20.98 -8.48
CA GLY A 89 0.58 -21.54 -7.65
C GLY A 89 0.83 -21.51 -6.15
N GLU A 90 2.00 -21.05 -5.67
CA GLU A 90 2.29 -20.98 -4.24
C GLU A 90 1.50 -19.84 -3.57
N HIS A 91 0.90 -20.14 -2.42
CA HIS A 91 0.22 -19.15 -1.60
C HIS A 91 1.15 -18.64 -0.51
N LEU A 92 1.48 -17.35 -0.57
CA LEU A 92 2.41 -16.70 0.33
C LEU A 92 1.74 -15.57 1.10
N GLU A 93 2.17 -15.41 2.34
CA GLU A 93 1.85 -14.21 3.11
C GLU A 93 2.66 -13.03 2.56
N ALA A 94 1.98 -11.91 2.31
CA ALA A 94 2.56 -10.66 1.86
C ALA A 94 2.27 -9.56 2.87
N GLU A 95 3.31 -8.84 3.28
CA GLU A 95 3.19 -7.60 4.03
C GLU A 95 3.14 -6.43 3.04
N VAL A 96 2.09 -5.62 3.13
CA VAL A 96 1.84 -4.51 2.21
C VAL A 96 1.74 -3.19 2.97
N VAL A 97 2.37 -2.18 2.39
CA VAL A 97 2.27 -0.79 2.80
C VAL A 97 1.54 0.00 1.73
N ALA A 98 0.31 0.41 2.00
CA ALA A 98 -0.44 1.32 1.15
C ALA A 98 -0.10 2.77 1.52
N LYS A 99 0.52 3.49 0.58
CA LYS A 99 0.87 4.91 0.70
C LYS A 99 0.04 5.73 -0.26
N TYR A 100 -0.45 6.86 0.20
CA TYR A 100 -1.12 7.81 -0.68
C TYR A 100 -0.08 8.62 -1.45
N ASN A 101 -0.18 8.63 -2.78
CA ASN A 101 0.57 9.50 -3.66
C ASN A 101 -0.28 10.74 -4.00
N SER A 102 0.19 11.92 -3.60
CA SER A 102 -0.47 13.20 -3.85
C SER A 102 -0.46 13.63 -5.30
N GLU A 103 0.56 13.26 -6.06
CA GLU A 103 0.74 13.66 -7.46
C GLU A 103 -0.26 12.95 -8.38
N SER A 104 -0.48 11.65 -8.15
CA SER A 104 -1.45 10.85 -8.92
C SER A 104 -2.83 10.75 -8.26
N ASN A 105 -3.04 11.44 -7.13
CA ASN A 105 -4.23 11.37 -6.29
C ASN A 105 -4.72 9.92 -6.05
N SER A 106 -3.79 8.99 -5.83
CA SER A 106 -4.07 7.55 -5.74
C SER A 106 -3.27 6.87 -4.64
N TYR A 107 -3.75 5.73 -4.14
CA TYR A 107 -2.98 4.89 -3.23
C TYR A 107 -2.11 3.93 -4.04
N ARG A 108 -0.81 3.89 -3.72
CA ARG A 108 0.14 2.90 -4.21
C ARG A 108 0.37 1.87 -3.12
N SER A 109 0.19 0.60 -3.46
CA SER A 109 0.57 -0.52 -2.59
C SER A 109 2.04 -0.86 -2.83
N GLU A 110 2.83 -1.02 -1.78
CA GLU A 110 4.22 -1.48 -1.82
C GLU A 110 4.32 -2.78 -1.00
N LEU A 111 4.83 -3.87 -1.59
CA LEU A 111 5.16 -5.06 -0.78
C LEU A 111 6.45 -4.80 0.00
N VAL A 112 6.49 -5.17 1.26
CA VAL A 112 7.72 -5.07 2.07
C VAL A 112 8.26 -6.44 2.44
N ARG A 113 7.40 -7.46 2.51
CA ARG A 113 7.79 -8.86 2.64
C ARG A 113 6.88 -9.78 1.84
N LEU A 114 7.43 -10.90 1.40
CA LEU A 114 6.71 -11.98 0.74
C LEU A 114 7.26 -13.32 1.23
N GLY A 115 6.41 -14.18 1.78
CA GLY A 115 6.83 -15.48 2.34
C GLY A 115 7.89 -15.34 3.45
N GLY A 116 7.82 -14.26 4.23
CA GLY A 116 8.84 -13.94 5.25
C GLY A 116 10.13 -13.31 4.71
N CYS A 117 10.35 -13.29 3.40
CA CYS A 117 11.51 -12.68 2.76
C CYS A 117 11.32 -11.17 2.53
N PRO A 118 12.32 -10.32 2.83
CA PRO A 118 12.23 -8.89 2.57
C PRO A 118 12.18 -8.61 1.07
N MET A 119 11.29 -7.70 0.67
CA MET A 119 11.19 -7.19 -0.69
C MET A 119 11.81 -5.79 -0.75
N ARG A 120 12.70 -5.57 -1.72
CA ARG A 120 13.24 -4.25 -2.03
C ARG A 120 12.91 -3.92 -3.47
N PHE A 121 12.24 -2.80 -3.66
CA PHE A 121 11.87 -2.30 -4.98
C PHE A 121 12.67 -1.06 -5.30
N ASP A 122 13.15 -1.00 -6.52
CA ASP A 122 13.62 0.24 -7.10
C ASP A 122 12.38 1.05 -7.55
N PRO A 123 12.15 2.26 -6.99
CA PRO A 123 11.01 3.08 -7.35
C PRO A 123 11.02 3.55 -8.82
N THR A 124 12.17 3.48 -9.49
CA THR A 124 12.36 3.84 -10.90
C THR A 124 12.22 2.66 -11.86
N ASP A 125 12.09 1.43 -11.34
CA ASP A 125 11.95 0.24 -12.16
C ASP A 125 10.52 0.11 -12.70
N GLU A 126 10.40 0.25 -14.01
CA GLU A 126 9.14 0.16 -14.77
C GLU A 126 8.51 -1.25 -14.72
N ALA A 127 9.28 -2.29 -14.33
CA ALA A 127 8.76 -3.65 -14.18
C ALA A 127 7.79 -3.79 -12.98
N ASN A 128 7.77 -2.83 -12.06
CA ASN A 128 6.95 -2.88 -10.84
C ASN A 128 5.63 -2.13 -11.03
N TYR A 129 4.57 -2.83 -11.44
CA TYR A 129 3.25 -2.23 -11.67
C TYR A 129 2.09 -3.08 -11.11
N GLU A 130 0.95 -2.42 -10.85
CA GLU A 130 -0.29 -3.04 -10.34
C GLU A 130 -1.41 -2.85 -11.38
N ILE A 131 -2.07 -3.93 -11.76
CA ILE A 131 -3.26 -3.93 -12.60
C ILE A 131 -4.46 -4.25 -11.73
N VAL A 132 -5.41 -3.33 -11.65
CA VAL A 132 -6.75 -3.56 -11.07
C VAL A 132 -7.73 -3.51 -12.23
N GLN A 133 -8.05 -4.68 -12.77
CA GLN A 133 -8.98 -4.78 -13.89
C GLN A 133 -9.72 -6.11 -13.81
N THR A 134 -11.04 -6.02 -13.66
CA THR A 134 -11.95 -7.16 -13.70
C THR A 134 -12.66 -7.13 -15.05
N CYS A 135 -12.52 -8.20 -15.84
CA CYS A 135 -13.18 -8.35 -17.13
C CYS A 135 -14.31 -9.37 -17.03
N THR A 136 -15.48 -9.03 -17.55
CA THR A 136 -16.65 -9.90 -17.62
C THR A 136 -17.15 -9.97 -19.06
N ASP A 137 -17.59 -11.15 -19.49
CA ASP A 137 -18.19 -11.32 -20.80
C ASP A 137 -19.53 -10.58 -20.90
N LEU A 138 -19.77 -9.98 -22.06
CA LEU A 138 -21.05 -9.40 -22.42
C LEU A 138 -21.80 -10.42 -23.26
N GLU A 139 -22.89 -10.96 -22.73
CA GLU A 139 -23.73 -11.90 -23.45
C GLU A 139 -24.97 -11.21 -24.02
N ALA A 140 -25.30 -11.48 -25.28
CA ALA A 140 -26.56 -11.11 -25.90
C ALA A 140 -27.17 -12.35 -26.57
N SER A 141 -28.41 -12.67 -26.22
CA SER A 141 -29.11 -13.87 -26.72
C SER A 141 -28.35 -15.18 -26.50
N GLY A 142 -27.62 -15.31 -25.38
CA GLY A 142 -26.85 -16.51 -25.03
C GLY A 142 -25.53 -16.68 -25.79
N VAL A 143 -25.07 -15.65 -26.50
CA VAL A 143 -23.78 -15.63 -27.19
C VAL A 143 -22.93 -14.50 -26.63
N VAL A 144 -21.64 -14.78 -26.37
CA VAL A 144 -20.67 -13.76 -25.98
C VAL A 144 -20.44 -12.80 -27.14
N VAL A 145 -20.87 -11.55 -26.99
CA VAL A 145 -20.77 -10.48 -28.01
C VAL A 145 -19.66 -9.47 -27.71
N GLY A 146 -18.99 -9.60 -26.57
CA GLY A 146 -17.86 -8.76 -26.21
C GLY A 146 -17.38 -8.99 -24.78
N VAL A 147 -16.43 -8.15 -24.34
CA VAL A 147 -15.89 -8.18 -22.98
C VAL A 147 -15.95 -6.77 -22.42
N ARG A 148 -16.49 -6.63 -21.21
CA ARG A 148 -16.45 -5.38 -20.45
C ARG A 148 -15.42 -5.51 -19.36
N CYS A 149 -14.40 -4.66 -19.40
CA CYS A 149 -13.42 -4.56 -18.34
C CYS A 149 -13.69 -3.32 -17.49
N ASP A 150 -13.89 -3.52 -16.19
CA ASP A 150 -14.05 -2.45 -15.21
C ASP A 150 -12.76 -2.32 -14.39
N ARG A 151 -12.37 -1.07 -14.11
CA ARG A 151 -11.21 -0.74 -13.25
C ARG A 151 -11.63 -0.43 -11.82
N SER A 152 -12.92 -0.53 -11.52
CA SER A 152 -13.46 -0.43 -10.17
C SER A 152 -13.36 -1.77 -9.46
N ARG A 153 -13.15 -1.70 -8.14
CA ARG A 153 -13.12 -2.86 -7.27
C ARG A 153 -14.54 -3.32 -6.96
N SER A 154 -14.74 -4.62 -6.80
CA SER A 154 -16.07 -5.16 -6.46
C SER A 154 -16.58 -4.58 -5.13
N LYS A 155 -17.90 -4.44 -4.99
CA LYS A 155 -18.51 -3.92 -3.76
C LYS A 155 -18.20 -4.78 -2.54
N GLU A 156 -18.12 -6.10 -2.74
CA GLU A 156 -17.75 -7.09 -1.72
C GLU A 156 -16.32 -6.86 -1.22
N LEU A 157 -15.40 -6.59 -2.15
CA LEU A 157 -14.02 -6.29 -1.82
C LEU A 157 -13.87 -4.96 -1.07
N VAL A 158 -14.62 -3.94 -1.49
CA VAL A 158 -14.69 -2.66 -0.77
C VAL A 158 -15.30 -2.83 0.62
N ALA A 159 -16.24 -3.76 0.83
CA ALA A 159 -16.77 -4.05 2.15
C ALA A 159 -15.73 -4.71 3.07
N LYS A 160 -14.94 -5.67 2.53
CA LYS A 160 -13.85 -6.35 3.28
C LYS A 160 -12.65 -5.43 3.52
N CYS A 161 -12.34 -4.56 2.56
CA CYS A 161 -11.17 -3.69 2.57
C CYS A 161 -11.58 -2.21 2.32
N PRO A 162 -12.26 -1.53 3.28
CA PRO A 162 -12.91 -0.22 3.05
C PRO A 162 -11.99 0.93 2.66
N TRP A 163 -10.68 0.79 2.92
CA TRP A 163 -9.65 1.77 2.56
C TRP A 163 -9.34 1.78 1.05
N PHE A 164 -9.81 0.79 0.29
CA PHE A 164 -9.66 0.73 -1.16
C PHE A 164 -10.83 1.36 -1.94
N ARG A 165 -11.84 1.88 -1.23
CA ARG A 165 -12.93 2.68 -1.79
C ARG A 165 -12.38 3.99 -2.36
N ARG A 166 -12.51 4.17 -3.68
CA ARG A 166 -12.27 5.46 -4.35
C ARG A 166 -13.55 6.26 -4.40
#